data_AF-A0A559L4B5-F1
#
_entry.id   AF-A0A559L4B5-F1
#
_cell.length_a   1.000
_cell.length_b   1.000
_cell.length_c   1.000
_cell.angle_alpha   90.00
_cell.angle_beta   90.00
_cell.angle_gamma   90.00
#
_symmetry.space_group_name_H-M   'P 1'
#
loop_
_entity.id
_entity.type
_entity.pdbx_description
1 polymer ?
#
loop_
_entity_poly.entity_id
_entity_poly.type
_entity_poly.pdbx_seq_one_letter_code
_entity_poly.pdbx_strand_id
1 'polypeptide(L)'
;MARPHEMINMLWQPPSTRVGRIRRFEKLDKNLPENSKYYGHWGYTIYRTHYSLESNKQWDTLLDALKRQTKLAVGYYQDEPFEDELMHQRADFLPKAWYYTSQKEYSDDIKRIKDLFHLDIREDPSLDGLGVHEIREVCLRDRPEEEEAMAGRLFNFILLADREVFEAVERGEFVVKAVSYNWQDGWNNWGWMRIPTGYLLALWHSLMGKDGNHHTVISFDGPEENLEEYIWRGDWSVESTNKCSEIRIDMHLLP
;
A
#
# COMPACT_ATOMS: atom_id res chain seq x y z
N MET A 1 4.49 8.86 -10.02
CA MET A 1 4.21 8.64 -8.58
C MET A 1 3.05 9.55 -8.21
N ALA A 2 2.07 9.09 -7.42
CA ALA A 2 0.98 9.98 -7.00
C ALA A 2 1.53 11.13 -6.14
N ARG A 3 0.93 12.31 -6.24
CA ARG A 3 1.29 13.50 -5.46
C ARG A 3 0.39 13.63 -4.22
N PRO A 4 0.81 14.38 -3.19
CA PRO A 4 0.05 14.52 -1.94
C PRO A 4 -1.40 14.96 -2.14
N HIS A 5 -1.67 15.89 -3.07
CA HIS A 5 -3.03 16.37 -3.32
C HIS A 5 -3.95 15.27 -3.90
N GLU A 6 -3.41 14.35 -4.71
CA GLU A 6 -4.16 13.21 -5.27
C GLU A 6 -4.53 12.22 -4.17
N MET A 7 -3.59 11.93 -3.26
CA MET A 7 -3.87 11.10 -2.08
C MET A 7 -4.95 11.73 -1.22
N ILE A 8 -4.81 13.00 -0.85
CA ILE A 8 -5.80 13.71 -0.03
C ILE A 8 -7.19 13.71 -0.67
N ASN A 9 -7.28 13.90 -1.98
CA ASN A 9 -8.56 13.86 -2.68
C ASN A 9 -9.18 12.45 -2.68
N MET A 10 -8.37 11.39 -2.73
CA MET A 10 -8.85 10.01 -2.60
C MET A 10 -9.35 9.70 -1.18
N LEU A 11 -8.64 10.18 -0.15
CA LEU A 11 -8.99 9.93 1.25
C LEU A 11 -10.16 10.77 1.74
N TRP A 12 -10.46 11.88 1.05
CA TRP A 12 -11.57 12.75 1.36
C TRP A 12 -12.92 12.12 0.96
N GLN A 13 -13.70 11.69 1.95
CA GLN A 13 -14.98 10.99 1.78
C GLN A 13 -16.14 11.76 2.44
N PRO A 14 -16.49 12.96 1.93
CA PRO A 14 -17.58 13.75 2.50
C PRO A 14 -18.93 13.04 2.33
N PRO A 15 -19.93 13.39 3.15
CA PRO A 15 -21.28 12.88 3.00
C PRO A 15 -21.77 13.08 1.57
N SER A 16 -22.53 12.10 1.10
CA SER A 16 -23.01 12.11 -0.27
C SER A 16 -24.47 11.68 -0.33
N THR A 17 -25.23 12.34 -1.17
CA THR A 17 -26.61 11.96 -1.48
C THR A 17 -26.64 11.25 -2.83
N ARG A 18 -27.37 10.13 -2.92
CA ARG A 18 -27.65 9.46 -4.20
C ARG A 18 -28.94 10.00 -4.78
N VAL A 19 -28.87 10.54 -5.99
CA VAL A 19 -30.03 10.96 -6.79
C VAL A 19 -30.01 10.17 -8.09
N GLY A 20 -30.78 9.08 -8.14
CA GLY A 20 -30.72 8.11 -9.24
C GLY A 20 -29.34 7.43 -9.31
N ARG A 21 -28.69 7.47 -10.48
CA ARG A 21 -27.31 6.97 -10.68
C ARG A 21 -26.21 7.97 -10.31
N ILE A 22 -26.58 9.21 -9.95
CA ILE A 22 -25.61 10.28 -9.67
C ILE A 22 -25.38 10.36 -8.15
N ARG A 23 -24.11 10.33 -7.75
CA ARG A 23 -23.67 10.61 -6.38
C ARG A 23 -23.28 12.09 -6.30
N ARG A 24 -23.97 12.86 -5.45
CA ARG A 24 -23.65 14.27 -5.18
C ARG A 24 -23.01 14.37 -3.80
N PHE A 25 -21.75 14.78 -3.78
CA PHE A 25 -21.02 15.03 -2.54
C PHE A 25 -21.39 16.40 -1.98
N GLU A 26 -21.53 16.49 -0.67
CA GLU A 26 -21.68 17.76 0.03
C GLU A 26 -20.43 18.62 -0.17
N LYS A 27 -20.63 19.91 -0.40
CA LYS A 27 -19.54 20.88 -0.57
C LYS A 27 -19.04 21.32 0.80
N LEU A 28 -18.24 20.48 1.43
CA LEU A 28 -17.58 20.78 2.70
C LEU A 28 -16.12 21.19 2.43
N ASP A 29 -15.60 22.10 3.25
CA ASP A 29 -14.20 22.48 3.21
C ASP A 29 -13.34 21.42 3.94
N LYS A 30 -12.49 20.72 3.18
CA LYS A 30 -11.65 19.63 3.65
C LYS A 30 -10.52 20.08 4.60
N ASN A 31 -10.27 21.38 4.70
CA ASN A 31 -9.22 21.97 5.54
C ASN A 31 -9.72 22.36 6.93
N LEU A 32 -11.04 22.35 7.17
CA LEU A 32 -11.62 22.66 8.46
C LEU A 32 -11.47 21.50 9.46
N PRO A 33 -11.02 21.74 10.71
CA PRO A 33 -10.83 20.69 11.70
C PRO A 33 -12.09 19.85 11.99
N GLU A 34 -13.27 20.46 12.02
CA GLU A 34 -14.55 19.79 12.26
C GLU A 34 -14.92 18.74 11.20
N ASN A 35 -14.30 18.86 10.03
CA ASN A 35 -14.51 17.99 8.88
C ASN A 35 -13.48 16.86 8.81
N SER A 36 -12.51 16.81 9.73
CA SER A 36 -11.47 15.76 9.77
C SER A 36 -12.03 14.34 9.81
N LYS A 37 -13.19 14.14 10.44
CA LYS A 37 -13.94 12.87 10.51
C LYS A 37 -14.40 12.30 9.15
N TYR A 38 -14.34 13.09 8.09
CA TYR A 38 -14.70 12.67 6.73
C TYR A 38 -13.50 12.19 5.92
N TYR A 39 -12.29 12.24 6.49
CA TYR A 39 -11.17 11.50 5.92
C TYR A 39 -11.26 10.04 6.35
N GLY A 40 -11.13 9.14 5.38
CA GLY A 40 -10.82 7.75 5.65
C GLY A 40 -9.33 7.54 5.89
N HIS A 41 -9.00 6.35 6.33
CA HIS A 41 -7.62 5.88 6.45
C HIS A 41 -7.06 5.40 5.12
N TRP A 42 -5.74 5.50 4.96
CA TRP A 42 -5.02 4.80 3.90
C TRP A 42 -4.04 3.81 4.50
N GLY A 43 -3.70 2.80 3.72
CA GLY A 43 -2.84 1.72 4.16
C GLY A 43 -3.51 0.39 3.90
N TYR A 44 -3.18 -0.62 4.71
CA TYR A 44 -3.46 -2.01 4.36
C TYR A 44 -3.96 -2.79 5.57
N THR A 45 -4.90 -3.69 5.34
CA THR A 45 -5.08 -4.81 6.26
C THR A 45 -3.88 -5.74 6.17
N ILE A 46 -3.36 -6.16 7.33
CA ILE A 46 -2.27 -7.12 7.44
C ILE A 46 -2.72 -8.35 8.23
N TYR A 47 -2.62 -9.52 7.60
CA TYR A 47 -2.92 -10.81 8.20
C TYR A 47 -1.65 -11.43 8.75
N ARG A 48 -1.73 -11.91 10.00
CA ARG A 48 -0.73 -12.80 10.59
C ARG A 48 -1.23 -14.24 10.46
N THR A 49 -0.39 -15.13 9.95
CA THR A 49 -0.76 -16.56 9.79
C THR A 49 0.27 -17.51 10.37
N HIS A 50 1.21 -17.01 11.16
CA HIS A 50 2.12 -17.86 11.92
C HIS A 50 2.20 -17.40 13.38
N TYR A 51 1.91 -18.33 14.29
CA TYR A 51 1.84 -18.06 15.72
C TYR A 51 2.79 -18.97 16.51
N SER A 52 3.77 -18.35 17.15
CA SER A 52 4.78 -18.98 18.01
C SER A 52 5.32 -17.95 18.99
N LEU A 53 6.01 -18.40 20.04
CA LEU A 53 6.62 -17.49 21.01
C LEU A 53 7.68 -16.62 20.35
N GLU A 54 8.45 -17.22 19.45
CA GLU A 54 9.43 -16.56 18.62
C GLU A 54 8.72 -15.49 17.78
N SER A 55 7.80 -15.89 16.89
CA SER A 55 7.17 -14.99 15.90
C SER A 55 6.48 -13.76 16.47
N ASN A 56 6.11 -13.73 17.76
CA ASN A 56 5.61 -12.51 18.41
C ASN A 56 6.61 -11.36 18.32
N LYS A 57 7.91 -11.63 18.53
CA LYS A 57 8.94 -10.60 18.44
C LYS A 57 9.14 -10.14 16.99
N GLN A 58 9.18 -11.08 16.04
CA GLN A 58 9.29 -10.74 14.62
C GLN A 58 8.08 -9.93 14.14
N TRP A 59 6.88 -10.26 14.64
CA TRP A 59 5.65 -9.55 14.33
C TRP A 59 5.68 -8.08 14.79
N ASP A 60 6.02 -7.84 16.06
CA ASP A 60 6.15 -6.47 16.59
C ASP A 60 7.21 -5.67 15.82
N THR A 61 8.32 -6.32 15.49
CA THR A 61 9.42 -5.71 14.72
C THR A 61 8.98 -5.36 13.30
N LEU A 62 8.24 -6.25 12.64
CA LEU A 62 7.70 -6.04 11.29
C LEU A 62 6.71 -4.88 11.27
N LEU A 63 5.77 -4.83 12.22
CA LEU A 63 4.80 -3.75 12.34
C LEU A 63 5.46 -2.39 12.59
N ASP A 64 6.48 -2.34 13.44
CA ASP A 64 7.26 -1.12 13.68
C ASP A 64 8.01 -0.69 12.42
N ALA A 65 8.65 -1.63 11.71
CA ALA A 65 9.35 -1.36 10.45
C ALA A 65 8.41 -0.80 9.37
N LEU A 66 7.26 -1.45 9.13
CA LEU A 66 6.25 -1.00 8.17
C LEU A 66 5.78 0.43 8.50
N LYS A 67 5.46 0.72 9.76
CA LYS A 67 5.00 2.05 10.20
C LYS A 67 6.08 3.11 10.04
N ARG A 68 7.30 2.85 10.52
CA ARG A 68 8.39 3.83 10.48
C ARG A 68 8.85 4.12 9.06
N GLN A 69 9.07 3.08 8.27
CA GLN A 69 9.55 3.26 6.90
C GLN A 69 8.50 3.92 6.01
N THR A 70 7.21 3.62 6.21
CA THR A 70 6.15 4.36 5.51
C THR A 70 6.13 5.84 5.89
N LYS A 71 6.24 6.18 7.17
CA LYS A 71 6.32 7.57 7.63
C LYS A 71 7.55 8.31 7.10
N LEU A 72 8.69 7.62 7.00
CA LEU A 72 9.90 8.15 6.38
C LEU A 72 9.70 8.38 4.89
N ALA A 73 9.10 7.43 4.16
CA ALA A 73 8.83 7.55 2.74
C ALA A 73 7.90 8.74 2.43
N VAL A 74 6.85 8.97 3.23
CA VAL A 74 6.01 10.17 3.11
C VAL A 74 6.78 11.45 3.47
N GLY A 75 7.82 11.34 4.31
CA GLY A 75 8.71 12.45 4.64
C GLY A 75 9.47 13.01 3.44
N TYR A 76 9.70 12.21 2.40
CA TYR A 76 10.34 12.65 1.17
C TYR A 76 9.67 13.89 0.56
N TYR A 77 8.34 13.97 0.60
CA TYR A 77 7.59 15.14 0.10
C TYR A 77 7.86 16.42 0.90
N GLN A 78 8.26 16.31 2.17
CA GLN A 78 8.61 17.48 2.99
C GLN A 78 9.98 18.03 2.63
N ASP A 79 10.85 17.17 2.11
CA ASP A 79 12.21 17.52 1.70
C ASP A 79 12.26 18.06 0.26
N GLU A 80 11.24 17.78 -0.57
CA GLU A 80 11.11 18.38 -1.90
C GLU A 80 10.78 19.89 -1.81
N PRO A 81 11.43 20.74 -2.64
CA PRO A 81 11.04 22.15 -2.77
C PRO A 81 9.57 22.31 -3.14
N PHE A 82 8.88 23.24 -2.48
CA PHE A 82 7.46 23.50 -2.78
C PHE A 82 7.25 23.97 -4.23
N GLU A 83 8.24 24.66 -4.80
CA GLU A 83 8.25 25.07 -6.20
C GLU A 83 8.13 23.88 -7.15
N ASP A 84 8.74 22.73 -6.83
CA ASP A 84 8.66 21.53 -7.66
C ASP A 84 7.23 20.99 -7.67
N GLU A 85 6.54 20.96 -6.52
CA GLU A 85 5.10 20.59 -6.47
C GLU A 85 4.26 21.55 -7.34
N LEU A 86 4.49 22.86 -7.24
CA LEU A 86 3.76 23.84 -8.05
C LEU A 86 4.03 23.65 -9.55
N MET A 87 5.25 23.29 -9.93
CA MET A 87 5.61 23.03 -11.33
C MET A 87 4.93 21.76 -11.84
N HIS A 88 4.89 20.69 -11.04
CA HIS A 88 4.15 19.47 -11.39
C HIS A 88 2.65 19.75 -11.56
N GLN A 89 2.01 20.43 -10.59
CA GLN A 89 0.58 20.76 -10.67
C GLN A 89 0.22 21.56 -11.94
N ARG A 90 1.15 22.40 -12.44
CA ARG A 90 0.99 23.15 -13.69
C ARG A 90 1.19 22.30 -14.94
N ALA A 91 2.05 21.29 -14.87
CA ALA A 91 2.35 20.37 -15.98
C ALA A 91 1.23 19.34 -16.21
N ASP A 92 0.57 18.89 -15.13
CA ASP A 92 -0.47 17.86 -15.17
C ASP A 92 -1.86 18.37 -15.64
N PHE A 93 -1.92 19.61 -16.17
CA PHE A 93 -3.14 20.27 -16.65
C PHE A 93 -4.32 20.25 -15.67
N LEU A 94 -4.04 20.21 -14.37
CA LEU A 94 -5.08 20.20 -13.34
C LEU A 94 -5.83 21.55 -13.30
N PRO A 95 -7.12 21.57 -12.91
CA PRO A 95 -7.82 22.82 -12.65
C PRO A 95 -7.06 23.63 -11.59
N LYS A 96 -6.81 24.92 -11.83
CA LYS A 96 -6.14 25.81 -10.87
C LYS A 96 -6.76 25.81 -9.47
N ALA A 97 -8.05 25.49 -9.36
CA ALA A 97 -8.75 25.36 -8.10
C ALA A 97 -8.20 24.23 -7.20
N TRP A 98 -7.38 23.33 -7.74
CA TRP A 98 -6.77 22.20 -7.02
C TRP A 98 -5.29 22.45 -6.70
N TYR A 99 -4.75 23.61 -7.08
CA TYR A 99 -3.37 23.95 -6.80
C TYR A 99 -3.20 24.31 -5.34
N TYR A 100 -2.07 23.93 -4.78
CA TYR A 100 -1.67 24.45 -3.47
C TYR A 100 -1.49 25.96 -3.57
N THR A 101 -2.09 26.66 -2.62
CA THR A 101 -2.00 28.13 -2.57
C THR A 101 -0.84 28.61 -1.71
N SER A 102 -0.31 27.72 -0.85
CA SER A 102 0.81 28.00 0.03
C SER A 102 1.59 26.73 0.41
N GLN A 103 2.88 26.89 0.75
CA GLN A 103 3.71 25.81 1.31
C GLN A 103 3.12 25.23 2.61
N LYS A 104 2.42 26.07 3.38
CA LYS A 104 1.74 25.62 4.60
C LYS A 104 0.65 24.59 4.29
N GLU A 105 -0.21 24.87 3.30
CA GLU A 105 -1.27 23.97 2.88
C GLU A 105 -0.71 22.61 2.43
N TYR A 106 0.35 22.63 1.61
CA TYR A 106 1.08 21.43 1.20
C TYR A 106 1.66 20.66 2.40
N SER A 107 2.29 21.35 3.35
CA SER A 107 2.88 20.73 4.54
C SER A 107 1.83 20.13 5.47
N ASP A 108 0.68 20.80 5.61
CA ASP A 108 -0.46 20.33 6.40
C ASP A 108 -1.05 19.05 5.76
N ASP A 109 -1.13 18.98 4.44
CA ASP A 109 -1.56 17.78 3.71
C ASP A 109 -0.57 16.62 3.86
N ILE A 110 0.75 16.85 3.76
CA ILE A 110 1.74 15.79 4.00
C ILE A 110 1.62 15.26 5.43
N LYS A 111 1.46 16.15 6.41
CA LYS A 111 1.23 15.75 7.80
C LYS A 111 -0.05 14.91 7.91
N ARG A 112 -1.13 15.35 7.27
CA ARG A 112 -2.40 14.62 7.24
C ARG A 112 -2.24 13.24 6.61
N ILE A 113 -1.50 13.09 5.52
CA ILE A 113 -1.18 11.79 4.93
C ILE A 113 -0.43 10.93 5.95
N LYS A 114 0.60 11.45 6.63
CA LYS A 114 1.31 10.68 7.68
C LYS A 114 0.38 10.21 8.81
N ASP A 115 -0.54 11.07 9.23
CA ASP A 115 -1.46 10.81 10.34
C ASP A 115 -2.60 9.84 9.96
N LEU A 116 -3.02 9.83 8.69
CA LEU A 116 -4.06 8.95 8.17
C LEU A 116 -3.57 7.54 7.83
N PHE A 117 -2.26 7.29 7.85
CA PHE A 117 -1.71 5.96 7.60
C PHE A 117 -2.12 4.97 8.69
N HIS A 118 -2.70 3.85 8.28
CA HIS A 118 -3.19 2.82 9.16
C HIS A 118 -2.82 1.41 8.67
N LEU A 119 -2.52 0.53 9.62
CA LEU A 119 -2.43 -0.91 9.39
C LEU A 119 -3.58 -1.55 10.17
N ASP A 120 -4.56 -2.11 9.48
CA ASP A 120 -5.65 -2.88 10.10
C ASP A 120 -5.12 -4.29 10.40
N ILE A 121 -4.85 -4.55 11.68
CA ILE A 121 -4.18 -5.77 12.12
C ILE A 121 -5.21 -6.90 12.29
N ARG A 122 -5.00 -8.00 11.57
CA ARG A 122 -5.79 -9.23 11.69
C ARG A 122 -4.97 -10.33 12.32
N GLU A 123 -5.19 -10.51 13.61
CA GLU A 123 -4.63 -11.60 14.40
C GLU A 123 -5.77 -12.51 14.88
N ASP A 124 -5.92 -13.66 14.22
CA ASP A 124 -6.87 -14.70 14.61
C ASP A 124 -6.14 -16.06 14.57
N PRO A 125 -6.01 -16.77 15.71
CA PRO A 125 -5.34 -18.07 15.74
C PRO A 125 -5.91 -19.12 14.78
N SER A 126 -7.16 -18.97 14.31
CA SER A 126 -7.73 -19.85 13.27
C SER A 126 -7.09 -19.70 11.90
N LEU A 127 -6.27 -18.65 11.70
CA LEU A 127 -5.51 -18.39 10.49
C LEU A 127 -4.10 -18.99 10.53
N ASP A 128 -3.72 -19.67 11.61
CA ASP A 128 -2.39 -20.27 11.74
C ASP A 128 -2.14 -21.32 10.64
N GLY A 129 -0.98 -21.21 9.98
CA GLY A 129 -0.56 -22.06 8.88
C GLY A 129 -1.19 -21.75 7.53
N LEU A 130 -2.08 -20.74 7.41
CA LEU A 130 -2.66 -20.36 6.13
C LEU A 130 -1.63 -19.64 5.23
N GLY A 131 -1.54 -20.10 3.98
CA GLY A 131 -0.74 -19.47 2.95
C GLY A 131 -1.52 -18.43 2.15
N VAL A 132 -0.91 -17.96 1.07
CA VAL A 132 -1.46 -16.90 0.22
C VAL A 132 -2.82 -17.32 -0.39
N HIS A 133 -2.93 -18.55 -0.89
CA HIS A 133 -4.14 -19.05 -1.53
C HIS A 133 -5.29 -19.18 -0.54
N GLU A 134 -5.05 -19.71 0.66
CA GLU A 134 -6.09 -19.81 1.68
C GLU A 134 -6.53 -18.43 2.19
N ILE A 135 -5.60 -17.48 2.35
CA ILE A 135 -5.94 -16.11 2.75
C ILE A 135 -6.73 -15.37 1.67
N ARG A 136 -6.46 -15.64 0.38
CA ARG A 136 -7.32 -15.14 -0.71
C ARG A 136 -8.75 -15.61 -0.55
N GLU A 137 -8.98 -16.90 -0.28
CA GLU A 137 -10.33 -17.45 -0.09
C GLU A 137 -11.03 -16.84 1.14
N VAL A 138 -10.28 -16.63 2.23
CA VAL A 138 -10.79 -15.90 3.40
C VAL A 138 -11.25 -14.49 3.01
N CYS A 139 -10.43 -13.73 2.30
CA CYS A 139 -10.76 -12.36 1.87
C CYS A 139 -11.91 -12.31 0.86
N LEU A 140 -12.05 -13.30 -0.02
CA LEU A 140 -13.16 -13.37 -0.97
C LEU A 140 -14.51 -13.64 -0.26
N ARG A 141 -14.49 -14.44 0.80
CA ARG A 141 -15.67 -14.75 1.62
C ARG A 141 -16.02 -13.61 2.57
N ASP A 142 -15.01 -13.07 3.24
CA ASP A 142 -15.12 -12.00 4.23
C ASP A 142 -14.14 -10.89 3.86
N ARG A 143 -14.64 -9.89 3.12
CA ARG A 143 -13.78 -8.84 2.58
C ARG A 143 -13.15 -8.05 3.72
N PRO A 144 -11.82 -7.87 3.69
CA PRO A 144 -11.16 -7.00 4.65
C PRO A 144 -11.67 -5.57 4.48
N GLU A 145 -11.72 -4.84 5.61
CA GLU A 145 -11.92 -3.39 5.72
C GLU A 145 -13.37 -2.87 5.60
N GLU A 146 -13.77 -2.08 6.61
CA GLU A 146 -15.04 -1.35 6.61
C GLU A 146 -14.92 0.03 5.93
N GLU A 147 -13.73 0.64 5.93
CA GLU A 147 -13.52 1.97 5.38
C GLU A 147 -13.26 1.98 3.87
N GLU A 148 -13.97 2.85 3.16
CA GLU A 148 -13.89 3.01 1.69
C GLU A 148 -12.51 3.44 1.19
N ALA A 149 -11.60 3.89 2.05
CA ALA A 149 -10.31 4.46 1.67
C ALA A 149 -9.13 3.48 1.84
N MET A 150 -9.34 2.27 2.35
CA MET A 150 -8.28 1.28 2.59
C MET A 150 -7.99 0.42 1.34
N ALA A 151 -6.80 -0.22 1.29
CA ALA A 151 -6.31 -0.92 0.09
C ALA A 151 -7.16 -2.12 -0.33
N GLY A 152 -7.67 -2.91 0.61
CA GLY A 152 -8.62 -3.99 0.34
C GLY A 152 -9.89 -3.45 -0.30
N ARG A 153 -10.45 -2.38 0.26
CA ARG A 153 -11.71 -1.81 -0.21
C ARG A 153 -11.59 -1.13 -1.59
N LEU A 154 -10.53 -0.37 -1.82
CA LEU A 154 -10.30 0.32 -3.10
C LEU A 154 -9.72 -0.59 -4.18
N PHE A 155 -8.74 -1.42 -3.82
CA PHE A 155 -7.87 -2.09 -4.78
C PHE A 155 -7.91 -3.62 -4.67
N ASN A 156 -8.52 -4.17 -3.63
CA ASN A 156 -8.52 -5.60 -3.29
C ASN A 156 -7.12 -6.14 -2.97
N PHE A 157 -6.37 -5.38 -2.16
CA PHE A 157 -5.04 -5.76 -1.68
C PHE A 157 -4.99 -5.90 -0.16
N ILE A 158 -4.23 -6.90 0.30
CA ILE A 158 -3.85 -7.07 1.70
C ILE A 158 -2.35 -7.31 1.81
N LEU A 159 -1.84 -7.24 3.04
CA LEU A 159 -0.53 -7.70 3.41
C LEU A 159 -0.64 -9.03 4.17
N LEU A 160 0.32 -9.91 3.97
CA LEU A 160 0.41 -11.20 4.65
C LEU A 160 1.80 -11.36 5.29
N ALA A 161 1.78 -11.72 6.57
CA ALA A 161 2.95 -12.11 7.36
C ALA A 161 2.77 -13.56 7.82
N ASP A 162 3.33 -14.46 7.03
CA ASP A 162 3.42 -15.89 7.29
C ASP A 162 4.77 -16.26 7.89
N ARG A 163 5.04 -17.56 7.94
CA ARG A 163 6.27 -18.11 8.52
C ARG A 163 7.51 -17.58 7.80
N GLU A 164 7.51 -17.63 6.47
CA GLU A 164 8.64 -17.23 5.62
C GLU A 164 8.96 -15.74 5.80
N VAL A 165 7.93 -14.89 5.97
CA VAL A 165 8.12 -13.47 6.32
C VAL A 165 8.82 -13.32 7.68
N PHE A 166 8.42 -14.08 8.70
CA PHE A 166 9.08 -14.00 10.01
C PHE A 166 10.51 -14.53 9.99
N GLU A 167 10.77 -15.62 9.28
CA GLU A 167 12.13 -16.12 9.09
C GLU A 167 13.01 -15.09 8.35
N ALA A 168 12.44 -14.35 7.39
CA ALA A 168 13.13 -13.24 6.72
C ALA A 168 13.46 -12.10 7.69
N VAL A 169 12.50 -11.67 8.53
CA VAL A 169 12.72 -10.64 9.55
C VAL A 169 13.81 -11.05 10.54
N GLU A 170 13.86 -12.32 10.93
CA GLU A 170 14.92 -12.85 11.79
C GLU A 170 16.31 -12.75 11.16
N ARG A 171 16.41 -12.95 9.83
CA ARG A 171 17.65 -12.71 9.05
C ARG A 171 17.95 -11.23 8.81
N GLY A 172 17.09 -10.31 9.25
CA GLY A 172 17.21 -8.87 9.00
C GLY A 172 16.71 -8.45 7.61
N GLU A 173 16.01 -9.32 6.89
CA GLU A 173 15.31 -9.00 5.66
C GLU A 173 13.89 -8.48 5.97
N PHE A 174 13.71 -7.17 5.87
CA PHE A 174 12.41 -6.55 6.12
C PHE A 174 11.54 -6.56 4.88
N VAL A 175 10.75 -7.63 4.73
CA VAL A 175 9.77 -7.82 3.65
C VAL A 175 8.41 -8.23 4.21
N VAL A 176 7.37 -8.09 3.40
CA VAL A 176 6.02 -8.59 3.65
C VAL A 176 5.43 -9.07 2.32
N LYS A 177 4.48 -10.01 2.32
CA LYS A 177 3.80 -10.41 1.08
C LYS A 177 2.64 -9.46 0.81
N ALA A 178 2.63 -8.81 -0.35
CA ALA A 178 1.45 -8.09 -0.84
C ALA A 178 0.61 -9.04 -1.68
N VAL A 179 -0.70 -9.10 -1.43
CA VAL A 179 -1.60 -10.09 -2.02
C VAL A 179 -2.83 -9.39 -2.57
N SER A 180 -3.13 -9.62 -3.85
CA SER A 180 -4.32 -9.13 -4.55
C SER A 180 -5.43 -10.17 -4.55
N TYR A 181 -6.25 -10.25 -3.50
CA TYR A 181 -7.19 -11.38 -3.34
C TYR A 181 -8.29 -11.51 -4.43
N ASN A 182 -8.38 -10.57 -5.39
CA ASN A 182 -9.28 -10.67 -6.54
C ASN A 182 -8.56 -11.00 -7.87
N TRP A 183 -7.30 -11.46 -7.83
CA TRP A 183 -6.58 -11.83 -9.05
C TRP A 183 -7.33 -12.94 -9.81
N GLN A 184 -7.12 -13.02 -11.12
CA GLN A 184 -7.68 -14.08 -11.96
C GLN A 184 -6.59 -15.09 -12.26
N ASP A 185 -6.89 -16.38 -12.06
CA ASP A 185 -5.94 -17.44 -12.37
C ASP A 185 -5.69 -17.47 -13.89
N GLY A 186 -4.43 -17.51 -14.31
CA GLY A 186 -4.08 -17.48 -15.73
C GLY A 186 -2.87 -16.59 -16.06
N TRP A 187 -3.05 -15.63 -16.97
CA TRP A 187 -1.94 -14.96 -17.66
C TRP A 187 -0.97 -14.25 -16.69
N ASN A 188 0.25 -14.77 -16.58
CA ASN A 188 1.47 -14.12 -16.08
C ASN A 188 1.40 -13.43 -14.71
N ASN A 189 0.57 -13.92 -13.80
CA ASN A 189 0.47 -13.35 -12.47
C ASN A 189 -0.02 -14.38 -11.45
N TRP A 190 0.65 -14.43 -10.31
CA TRP A 190 0.23 -15.23 -9.15
C TRP A 190 -0.58 -14.40 -8.15
N GLY A 191 -0.73 -13.10 -8.41
CA GLY A 191 -1.50 -12.16 -7.60
C GLY A 191 -0.88 -11.87 -6.25
N TRP A 192 0.38 -12.27 -6.02
CA TRP A 192 1.13 -11.89 -4.83
C TRP A 192 2.62 -11.70 -5.13
N MET A 193 3.30 -10.95 -4.27
CA MET A 193 4.74 -10.68 -4.37
C MET A 193 5.30 -10.30 -3.00
N ARG A 194 6.54 -10.69 -2.66
CA ARG A 194 7.25 -10.11 -1.52
C ARG A 194 7.61 -8.66 -1.83
N ILE A 195 7.31 -7.74 -0.93
CA ILE A 195 7.66 -6.32 -1.04
C ILE A 195 8.52 -5.90 0.15
N PRO A 196 9.56 -5.08 -0.05
CA PRO A 196 10.26 -4.45 1.06
C PRO A 196 9.30 -3.59 1.88
N THR A 197 9.46 -3.58 3.20
CA THR A 197 8.59 -2.78 4.08
C THR A 197 8.64 -1.27 3.78
N GLY A 198 9.71 -0.81 3.13
CA GLY A 198 9.89 0.59 2.73
C GLY A 198 9.12 0.98 1.47
N TYR A 199 8.52 0.02 0.77
CA TYR A 199 7.84 0.24 -0.50
C TYR A 199 6.31 0.29 -0.36
N LEU A 200 5.75 0.29 0.85
CA LEU A 200 4.29 0.38 1.05
C LEU A 200 3.67 1.63 0.41
N LEU A 201 4.34 2.78 0.52
CA LEU A 201 3.89 4.02 -0.11
C LEU A 201 3.99 3.93 -1.65
N ALA A 202 5.06 3.33 -2.17
CA ALA A 202 5.23 3.12 -3.61
C ALA A 202 4.17 2.16 -4.18
N LEU A 203 3.83 1.10 -3.43
CA LEU A 203 2.72 0.20 -3.76
C LEU A 203 1.41 0.98 -3.81
N TRP A 204 1.13 1.80 -2.79
CA TRP A 204 -0.08 2.62 -2.74
C TRP A 204 -0.21 3.51 -3.96
N HIS A 205 0.85 4.24 -4.30
CA HIS A 205 0.89 5.08 -5.50
C HIS A 205 0.68 4.30 -6.80
N SER A 206 1.26 3.09 -6.87
CA SER A 206 1.11 2.24 -8.06
C SER A 206 -0.33 1.73 -8.20
N LEU A 207 -1.00 1.43 -7.09
CA LEU A 207 -2.42 1.07 -7.07
C LEU A 207 -3.31 2.24 -7.50
N MET A 208 -3.05 3.45 -6.98
CA MET A 208 -3.78 4.66 -7.38
C MET A 208 -3.69 4.96 -8.88
N GLY A 209 -2.56 4.64 -9.52
CA GLY A 209 -2.33 4.93 -10.93
C GLY A 209 -2.86 3.88 -11.91
N LYS A 210 -3.46 2.77 -11.46
CA LYS A 210 -3.98 1.72 -12.33
C LYS A 210 -5.50 1.75 -12.41
N ASP A 211 -6.03 1.79 -13.63
CA ASP A 211 -7.47 1.72 -13.87
C ASP A 211 -7.98 0.28 -13.75
N GLY A 212 -8.46 -0.10 -12.57
CA GLY A 212 -9.25 -1.33 -12.35
C GLY A 212 -8.47 -2.65 -12.41
N ASN A 213 -7.29 -2.68 -13.01
CA ASN A 213 -6.41 -3.86 -13.12
C ASN A 213 -5.29 -3.83 -12.08
N HIS A 214 -5.64 -3.55 -10.82
CA HIS A 214 -4.67 -3.34 -9.74
C HIS A 214 -3.77 -4.56 -9.48
N HIS A 215 -4.28 -5.78 -9.70
CA HIS A 215 -3.50 -7.01 -9.54
C HIS A 215 -2.22 -7.03 -10.41
N THR A 216 -2.20 -6.30 -11.53
CA THR A 216 -1.02 -6.21 -12.43
C THR A 216 0.16 -5.41 -11.85
N VAL A 217 -0.06 -4.63 -10.79
CA VAL A 217 0.99 -3.83 -10.11
C VAL A 217 2.14 -4.71 -9.61
N ILE A 218 1.81 -5.93 -9.19
CA ILE A 218 2.76 -6.89 -8.65
C ILE A 218 2.97 -8.10 -9.58
N SER A 219 2.82 -7.89 -10.89
CA SER A 219 2.99 -8.97 -11.88
C SER A 219 4.39 -9.61 -11.85
N PHE A 220 4.42 -10.91 -12.10
CA PHE A 220 5.62 -11.73 -12.13
C PHE A 220 5.46 -12.83 -13.18
N ASP A 221 6.32 -12.86 -14.20
CA ASP A 221 6.37 -14.00 -15.12
C ASP A 221 7.37 -15.08 -14.65
N GLY A 222 6.88 -16.24 -14.28
CA GLY A 222 7.73 -17.35 -13.89
C GLY A 222 6.95 -18.30 -12.98
N PRO A 223 7.59 -19.39 -12.52
CA PRO A 223 7.00 -20.27 -11.54
C PRO A 223 6.65 -19.52 -10.24
N GLU A 224 5.54 -19.88 -9.61
CA GLU A 224 5.08 -19.25 -8.36
C GLU A 224 6.12 -19.41 -7.25
N GLU A 225 6.78 -20.57 -7.21
CA GLU A 225 7.78 -20.88 -6.16
C GLU A 225 8.91 -19.85 -6.12
N ASN A 226 9.22 -19.22 -7.25
CA ASN A 226 10.25 -18.20 -7.32
C ASN A 226 9.84 -16.92 -6.57
N LEU A 227 8.56 -16.65 -6.33
CA LEU A 227 8.13 -15.45 -5.60
C LEU A 227 8.66 -15.38 -4.16
N GLU A 228 9.06 -16.53 -3.59
CA GLU A 228 9.73 -16.56 -2.29
C GLU A 228 11.15 -15.99 -2.34
N GLU A 229 11.80 -15.97 -3.49
CA GLU A 229 13.19 -15.51 -3.64
C GLU A 229 13.28 -14.06 -4.15
N TYR A 230 12.25 -13.57 -4.84
CA TYR A 230 12.26 -12.26 -5.48
C TYR A 230 11.50 -11.22 -4.65
N ILE A 231 11.89 -9.96 -4.81
CA ILE A 231 11.22 -8.81 -4.17
C ILE A 231 10.75 -7.81 -5.22
N TRP A 232 9.62 -7.15 -4.96
CA TRP A 232 9.08 -6.12 -5.83
C TRP A 232 10.00 -4.89 -5.88
N ARG A 233 10.22 -4.38 -7.09
CA ARG A 233 11.16 -3.29 -7.39
C ARG A 233 10.66 -1.88 -7.05
N GLY A 234 9.39 -1.73 -6.71
CA GLY A 234 8.86 -0.44 -6.25
C GLY A 234 8.42 0.54 -7.35
N ASP A 235 8.31 0.11 -8.62
CA ASP A 235 7.89 0.97 -9.72
C ASP A 235 6.95 0.24 -10.70
N TRP A 236 5.89 0.95 -11.12
CA TRP A 236 4.87 0.52 -12.08
C TRP A 236 5.31 0.70 -13.55
N SER A 237 6.37 1.48 -13.79
CA SER A 237 6.94 1.72 -15.13
C SER A 237 7.92 0.64 -15.59
N VAL A 238 8.31 -0.25 -14.67
CA VAL A 238 9.28 -1.33 -14.90
C VAL A 238 8.56 -2.59 -15.37
N GLU A 239 9.19 -3.35 -16.26
CA GLU A 239 8.67 -4.67 -16.68
C GLU A 239 8.48 -5.61 -15.47
N SER A 240 7.68 -6.67 -15.65
CA SER A 240 7.42 -7.68 -14.61
C SER A 240 8.69 -8.12 -13.90
N THR A 241 8.63 -8.32 -12.58
CA THR A 241 9.84 -8.41 -11.73
C THR A 241 10.83 -9.50 -12.15
N ASN A 242 10.36 -10.58 -12.76
CA ASN A 242 11.18 -11.65 -13.34
C ASN A 242 12.00 -11.24 -14.58
N LYS A 243 11.54 -10.23 -15.34
CA LYS A 243 12.24 -9.70 -16.52
C LYS A 243 13.32 -8.71 -16.15
N CYS A 244 13.30 -8.24 -14.92
CA CYS A 244 14.31 -7.34 -14.39
C CYS A 244 15.10 -8.11 -13.31
N SER A 245 16.33 -8.50 -13.63
CA SER A 245 17.21 -9.29 -12.77
C SER A 245 17.58 -8.54 -11.49
N GLU A 246 17.01 -8.91 -10.35
CA GLU A 246 17.59 -8.60 -9.03
C GLU A 246 17.68 -9.90 -8.25
N ILE A 247 18.60 -10.74 -8.70
CA ILE A 247 19.21 -11.73 -7.83
C ILE A 247 19.99 -10.90 -6.82
N ARG A 248 19.58 -10.89 -5.55
CA ARG A 248 20.51 -10.56 -4.47
C ARG A 248 21.56 -11.66 -4.51
N ILE A 249 22.68 -11.39 -5.17
CA ILE A 249 23.88 -12.19 -4.94
C ILE A 249 24.20 -11.94 -3.48
N ASP A 250 23.92 -12.93 -2.65
CA ASP A 250 24.47 -13.04 -1.31
C ASP A 250 25.96 -12.74 -1.41
N MET A 251 26.41 -11.61 -0.86
CA MET A 251 27.83 -11.37 -0.59
C MET A 251 28.28 -12.18 0.63
N HIS A 252 27.95 -13.46 0.63
CA HIS A 252 28.65 -14.46 1.43
C HIS A 252 29.37 -15.34 0.42
N LEU A 253 30.70 -15.19 0.39
CA LEU A 253 31.75 -16.01 -0.22
C LEU A 253 32.82 -15.02 -0.75
N LEU A 254 34.02 -14.87 -0.18
CA LEU A 254 34.93 -15.80 0.51
C LEU A 254 36.01 -14.97 1.25
N PRO A 255 37.13 -15.59 1.68
CA PRO A 255 37.50 -16.02 3.02
C PRO A 255 38.33 -15.00 3.82
#